data_AF-A0A3A9RMZ0-F1
#
_entry.id   AF-A0A3A9RMZ0-F1
#
_cell.length_a   1.000
_cell.length_b   1.000
_cell.length_c   1.000
_cell.angle_alpha   90.00
_cell.angle_beta   90.00
_cell.angle_gamma   90.00
#
_symmetry.space_group_name_H-M   'P 1'
#
loop_
_entity.id
_entity.type
_entity.pdbx_description
1 polymer ?
#
loop_
_entity_poly.entity_id
_entity_poly.type
_entity_poly.pdbx_seq_one_letter_code
_entity_poly.pdbx_strand_id
1 'polypeptide(L)'
;MGIIVGVLIGRFMLSPNQETPSKQAAQNQNAAVMAVEAVHPTSITIKNRLSANGIVAAVETAEVSSQISGVAIERVLVEVGEFVKAGQVLATLDTRTFEQQLSSAEAELATAVAAQEKAAADLARTEPLLAIDAVSRQEVDAYRTALRQALANVTAAQAHVESARTNQ
;
A
#
# COMPACT_ATOMS: atom_id res chain seq x y z
N MET A 1 47.14 39.74 -18.63
CA MET A 1 48.41 40.46 -18.83
C MET A 1 48.96 40.09 -20.19
N GLY A 2 49.30 41.10 -21.01
CA GLY A 2 50.07 40.95 -22.27
C GLY A 2 49.21 40.64 -23.50
N ILE A 3 48.61 41.60 -24.20
CA ILE A 3 49.17 42.66 -25.07
C ILE A 3 49.66 42.12 -26.42
N ILE A 4 48.90 42.51 -27.45
CA ILE A 4 49.19 42.48 -28.89
C ILE A 4 50.21 43.59 -29.20
N VAL A 5 51.30 43.24 -29.89
CA VAL A 5 52.21 44.14 -30.63
C VAL A 5 52.75 43.31 -31.79
N GLY A 6 52.80 43.71 -33.05
CA GLY A 6 52.53 45.00 -33.67
C GLY A 6 53.48 45.18 -34.87
N VAL A 7 53.00 45.95 -35.85
CA VAL A 7 53.77 46.93 -36.65
C VAL A 7 54.64 46.36 -37.81
N LEU A 8 54.25 46.60 -39.09
CA LEU A 8 54.51 47.79 -39.95
C LEU A 8 55.98 47.86 -40.42
N ILE A 9 56.25 47.90 -41.73
CA ILE A 9 56.84 49.02 -42.53
C ILE A 9 57.32 48.29 -43.83
N GLY A 10 57.21 48.71 -45.09
CA GLY A 10 56.95 49.99 -45.74
C GLY A 10 57.88 50.11 -46.97
N ARG A 11 57.29 50.14 -48.18
CA ARG A 11 57.67 50.75 -49.49
C ARG A 11 59.12 50.69 -50.06
N PHE A 12 59.14 50.90 -51.40
CA PHE A 12 60.25 51.38 -52.28
C PHE A 12 61.05 50.23 -52.95
N MET A 13 61.37 50.16 -54.25
CA MET A 13 61.41 51.14 -55.35
C MET A 13 61.56 50.44 -56.74
N LEU A 14 61.07 51.12 -57.79
CA LEU A 14 61.47 51.24 -59.22
C LEU A 14 62.12 50.09 -60.06
N SER A 15 61.49 49.90 -61.24
CA SER A 15 61.99 49.47 -62.58
C SER A 15 63.34 50.05 -63.04
N PRO A 16 63.97 49.63 -64.18
CA PRO A 16 63.47 48.88 -65.37
C PRO A 16 64.35 47.63 -65.71
N ASN A 17 64.06 46.74 -66.66
CA ASN A 17 64.12 46.93 -68.11
C ASN A 17 63.73 45.62 -68.82
N GLN A 18 63.10 45.76 -69.99
CA GLN A 18 62.45 44.72 -70.76
C GLN A 18 63.40 44.03 -71.73
N GLU A 19 63.35 42.70 -71.82
CA GLU A 19 63.50 41.97 -73.08
C GLU A 19 62.58 40.72 -73.08
N THR A 20 61.76 40.63 -74.11
CA THR A 20 61.06 39.43 -74.62
C THR A 20 61.09 39.57 -76.15
N PRO A 21 60.74 38.58 -76.99
CA PRO A 21 60.61 37.11 -76.82
C PRO A 21 61.19 36.32 -78.03
N SER A 22 61.28 34.97 -77.97
CA SER A 22 60.67 34.09 -79.01
C SER A 22 60.97 32.58 -78.84
N LYS A 23 59.85 31.81 -78.73
CA LYS A 23 59.53 30.50 -79.36
C LYS A 23 60.41 29.28 -78.99
N GLN A 24 59.91 28.10 -78.56
CA GLN A 24 58.64 27.40 -78.82
C GLN A 24 58.49 26.16 -77.90
N ALA A 25 57.24 25.88 -77.54
CA ALA A 25 56.61 24.57 -77.25
C ALA A 25 56.89 23.80 -75.92
N ALA A 26 55.76 23.42 -75.28
CA ALA A 26 55.56 22.53 -74.10
C ALA A 26 55.97 23.15 -72.74
N GLN A 27 55.15 23.25 -71.69
CA GLN A 27 53.87 22.65 -71.31
C GLN A 27 53.13 23.60 -70.35
N ASN A 28 51.82 23.68 -70.51
CA ASN A 28 50.89 24.13 -69.45
C ASN A 28 51.14 23.32 -68.18
N GLN A 29 51.54 23.97 -67.09
CA GLN A 29 51.26 23.48 -65.74
C GLN A 29 50.65 24.61 -64.93
N ASN A 30 49.37 24.81 -65.22
CA ASN A 30 48.40 25.36 -64.31
C ASN A 30 48.55 24.61 -62.97
N ALA A 31 49.33 25.15 -62.02
CA ALA A 31 49.37 24.62 -60.67
C ALA A 31 48.01 24.96 -60.04
N ALA A 32 47.05 24.06 -60.27
CA ALA A 32 45.71 24.16 -59.77
C ALA A 32 45.75 24.30 -58.24
N VAL A 33 45.57 25.53 -57.75
CA VAL A 33 45.26 25.76 -56.35
C VAL A 33 43.91 25.13 -56.09
N MET A 34 43.92 23.95 -55.48
CA MET A 34 42.71 23.26 -55.06
C MET A 34 42.05 24.09 -53.95
N ALA A 35 40.91 24.69 -54.24
CA ALA A 35 40.06 25.30 -53.22
C ALA A 35 39.55 24.19 -52.31
N VAL A 36 40.00 24.20 -51.05
CA VAL A 36 39.53 23.30 -50.01
C VAL A 36 38.49 24.02 -49.18
N GLU A 37 37.28 23.49 -49.15
CA GLU A 37 36.21 23.99 -48.30
C GLU A 37 36.33 23.31 -46.92
N ALA A 38 36.68 24.09 -45.90
CA ALA A 38 36.80 23.60 -44.53
C ALA A 38 35.50 23.87 -43.77
N VAL A 39 34.87 22.81 -43.23
CA VAL A 39 33.69 22.91 -42.36
C VAL A 39 34.12 22.78 -40.90
N HIS A 40 33.63 23.68 -40.05
CA HIS A 40 33.82 23.59 -38.60
C HIS A 40 32.76 22.66 -37.98
N PRO A 41 33.15 21.60 -37.25
CA PRO A 41 32.19 20.71 -36.61
C PRO A 41 31.46 21.45 -35.48
N THR A 42 30.13 21.43 -35.52
CA THR A 42 29.30 21.92 -34.42
C THR A 42 28.79 20.73 -33.62
N SER A 43 28.94 20.75 -32.30
CA SER A 43 28.46 19.67 -31.43
C SER A 43 26.93 19.63 -31.44
N ILE A 44 26.37 18.59 -32.05
CA ILE A 44 24.95 18.28 -31.95
C ILE A 44 24.74 17.15 -30.93
N THR A 45 23.83 17.35 -29.98
CA THR A 45 23.46 16.31 -29.03
C THR A 45 22.47 15.35 -29.70
N ILE A 46 22.94 14.16 -30.07
CA ILE A 46 22.07 13.09 -30.60
C ILE A 46 21.41 12.39 -29.41
N LYS A 47 20.11 12.56 -29.25
CA LYS A 47 19.33 11.83 -28.24
C LYS A 47 19.12 10.40 -28.73
N ASN A 48 20.02 9.48 -28.38
CA ASN A 48 19.79 8.06 -28.59
C ASN A 48 18.64 7.59 -27.67
N ARG A 49 17.50 7.24 -28.26
CA ARG A 49 16.41 6.56 -27.56
C ARG A 49 16.51 5.06 -27.85
N LEU A 50 16.62 4.26 -26.80
CA LEU A 50 16.50 2.81 -26.90
C LEU A 50 15.06 2.45 -26.61
N SER A 51 14.32 2.01 -27.63
CA SER A 51 12.97 1.46 -27.44
C SER A 51 13.09 0.02 -26.93
N ALA A 52 12.60 -0.23 -25.73
CA ALA A 52 12.49 -1.57 -25.14
C ALA A 52 11.02 -1.85 -24.82
N ASN A 53 10.58 -3.07 -25.12
CA ASN A 53 9.25 -3.54 -24.78
C ASN A 53 9.35 -4.36 -23.48
N GLY A 54 8.38 -4.18 -22.58
CA GLY A 54 8.29 -4.90 -21.33
C GLY A 54 6.84 -5.13 -20.94
N ILE A 55 6.60 -6.10 -20.07
CA ILE A 55 5.27 -6.38 -19.53
C ILE A 55 5.07 -5.46 -18.33
N VAL A 56 3.97 -4.73 -18.28
CA VAL A 56 3.59 -3.90 -17.14
C VAL A 56 2.76 -4.77 -16.19
N ALA A 57 3.14 -4.82 -14.93
CA ALA A 57 2.42 -5.51 -13.87
C ALA A 57 1.96 -4.52 -12.80
N ALA A 58 0.93 -4.89 -12.03
CA ALA A 58 0.50 -4.10 -10.88
C ALA A 58 1.63 -4.00 -9.85
N VAL A 59 1.79 -2.83 -9.24
CA VAL A 59 2.80 -2.59 -8.19
C VAL A 59 2.45 -3.40 -6.93
N GLU A 60 1.16 -3.50 -6.61
CA GLU A 60 0.63 -4.33 -5.54
C GLU A 60 -0.68 -5.00 -6.00
N THR A 61 -0.84 -6.27 -5.65
CA THR A 61 -2.06 -7.05 -5.89
C THR A 61 -2.60 -7.52 -4.54
N ALA A 62 -3.85 -7.17 -4.24
CA ALA A 62 -4.56 -7.65 -3.07
C ALA A 62 -5.81 -8.42 -3.55
N GLU A 63 -5.92 -9.68 -3.14
CA GLU A 63 -7.14 -10.45 -3.33
C GLU A 63 -8.12 -10.09 -2.21
N VAL A 64 -9.31 -9.62 -2.58
CA VAL A 64 -10.37 -9.28 -1.62
C VAL A 64 -11.34 -10.44 -1.53
N SER A 65 -11.47 -11.01 -0.34
CA SER A 65 -12.42 -12.08 -0.03
C SER A 65 -13.20 -11.74 1.24
N SER A 66 -14.36 -12.39 1.42
CA SER A 66 -15.10 -12.30 2.68
C SER A 66 -14.29 -13.00 3.78
N GLN A 67 -14.02 -12.30 4.88
CA GLN A 67 -13.42 -12.91 6.07
C GLN A 67 -14.36 -13.93 6.73
N ILE A 68 -15.67 -13.78 6.53
CA ILE A 68 -16.70 -14.64 7.11
C ILE A 68 -17.20 -15.60 6.03
N SER A 69 -17.03 -16.90 6.28
CA SER A 69 -17.46 -17.97 5.38
C SER A 69 -18.96 -18.24 5.53
N GLY A 70 -19.66 -18.45 4.41
CA GLY A 70 -21.05 -18.94 4.41
C GLY A 70 -22.16 -17.89 4.45
N VAL A 71 -21.83 -16.60 4.35
CA VAL A 71 -22.84 -15.55 4.25
C VAL A 71 -23.21 -15.31 2.80
N ALA A 72 -24.51 -15.26 2.50
CA ALA A 72 -24.99 -14.86 1.19
C ALA A 72 -24.68 -13.37 0.96
N ILE A 73 -24.10 -13.05 -0.19
CA ILE A 73 -23.95 -11.66 -0.63
C ILE A 73 -25.36 -11.13 -0.92
N GLU A 74 -25.82 -10.18 -0.12
CA GLU A 74 -27.11 -9.52 -0.35
C GLU A 74 -27.00 -8.62 -1.59
N ARG A 75 -25.88 -7.88 -1.71
CA ARG A 75 -25.67 -6.93 -2.80
C ARG A 75 -24.19 -6.67 -3.03
N VAL A 76 -23.78 -6.61 -4.29
CA VAL A 76 -22.48 -6.05 -4.68
C VAL A 76 -22.71 -4.60 -5.07
N LEU A 77 -21.91 -3.68 -4.50
CA LEU A 77 -22.06 -2.23 -4.65
C LEU A 77 -21.10 -1.64 -5.70
N VAL A 78 -20.23 -2.46 -6.28
CA VAL A 78 -19.19 -2.04 -7.24
C VAL A 78 -19.29 -2.84 -8.53
N GLU A 79 -18.99 -2.20 -9.65
CA GLU A 79 -18.96 -2.84 -10.96
C GLU A 79 -17.58 -3.43 -11.30
N VAL A 80 -17.56 -4.43 -12.19
CA VAL A 80 -16.31 -5.05 -12.65
C VAL A 80 -15.47 -4.01 -13.41
N GLY A 81 -14.26 -3.74 -12.91
CA GLY A 81 -13.33 -2.77 -13.51
C GLY A 81 -13.38 -1.37 -12.92
N GLU A 82 -14.19 -1.16 -11.87
CA GLU A 82 -14.28 0.12 -11.17
C GLU A 82 -13.06 0.36 -10.25
N PHE A 83 -12.59 1.62 -10.17
CA PHE A 83 -11.54 2.01 -9.24
C PHE A 83 -12.10 2.20 -7.83
N VAL A 84 -11.70 1.33 -6.91
CA VAL A 84 -12.15 1.37 -5.51
C VAL A 84 -11.09 1.95 -4.59
N LYS A 85 -11.52 2.62 -3.52
CA LYS A 85 -10.63 3.17 -2.48
C LYS A 85 -10.57 2.26 -1.26
N ALA A 86 -9.49 2.33 -0.50
CA ALA A 86 -9.39 1.65 0.79
C ALA A 86 -10.55 2.08 1.72
N GLY A 87 -11.24 1.10 2.31
CA GLY A 87 -12.40 1.32 3.18
C GLY A 87 -13.74 1.50 2.46
N GLN A 88 -13.79 1.42 1.12
CA GLN A 88 -15.04 1.42 0.37
C GLN A 88 -15.79 0.09 0.56
N VAL A 89 -17.08 0.17 0.88
CA VAL A 89 -17.94 -1.02 0.98
C VAL A 89 -18.15 -1.60 -0.42
N LEU A 90 -17.71 -2.84 -0.62
CA LEU A 90 -17.79 -3.52 -1.91
C LEU A 90 -19.04 -4.42 -2.01
N ALA A 91 -19.46 -4.99 -0.89
CA ALA A 91 -20.63 -5.87 -0.81
C ALA A 91 -21.28 -5.77 0.57
N THR A 92 -22.61 -5.92 0.61
CA THR A 92 -23.38 -6.11 1.85
C THR A 92 -23.68 -7.60 1.99
N LEU A 93 -23.48 -8.13 3.19
CA LEU A 93 -23.73 -9.53 3.52
C LEU A 93 -25.06 -9.62 4.31
N ASP A 94 -25.83 -10.70 4.13
CA ASP A 94 -27.07 -10.92 4.90
C ASP A 94 -26.74 -11.30 6.36
N THR A 95 -26.90 -10.34 7.29
CA THR A 95 -26.51 -10.48 8.71
C THR A 95 -27.57 -11.14 9.58
N ARG A 96 -28.76 -11.49 9.06
CA ARG A 96 -29.89 -11.93 9.89
C ARG A 96 -29.58 -13.15 10.76
N THR A 97 -28.82 -14.11 10.23
CA THR A 97 -28.40 -15.29 10.98
C THR A 97 -27.45 -14.94 12.13
N PHE A 98 -26.57 -13.95 11.95
CA PHE A 98 -25.64 -13.49 12.99
C PHE A 98 -26.36 -12.69 14.07
N GLU A 99 -27.33 -11.87 13.69
CA GLU A 99 -28.20 -11.16 14.64
C GLU A 99 -28.98 -12.14 15.52
N GLN A 100 -29.50 -13.23 14.93
CA GLN A 100 -30.16 -14.31 15.68
C GLN A 100 -29.19 -15.04 16.62
N GLN A 101 -27.97 -15.33 16.17
CA GLN A 101 -26.94 -15.96 17.00
C GLN A 101 -26.54 -15.08 18.19
N LEU A 102 -26.34 -13.78 17.94
CA LEU A 102 -26.03 -12.81 18.99
C LEU A 102 -27.19 -12.73 20.00
N SER A 103 -28.43 -12.62 19.52
CA SER A 103 -29.61 -12.59 20.37
C SER A 103 -29.77 -13.86 21.23
N SER A 104 -29.46 -15.03 20.67
CA SER A 104 -29.43 -16.30 21.43
C SER A 104 -28.38 -16.28 22.53
N ALA A 105 -27.15 -15.84 22.21
CA ALA A 105 -26.06 -15.75 23.17
C ALA A 105 -26.36 -14.75 24.31
N GLU A 106 -27.00 -13.62 23.99
CA GLU A 106 -27.44 -12.63 24.98
C GLU A 106 -28.52 -13.21 25.92
N ALA A 107 -29.45 -14.00 25.39
CA ALA A 107 -30.47 -14.69 26.19
C ALA A 107 -29.86 -15.75 27.14
N GLU A 108 -28.85 -16.48 26.66
CA GLU A 108 -28.09 -17.42 27.49
C GLU A 108 -27.35 -16.71 28.62
N LEU A 109 -26.72 -15.56 28.33
CA LEU A 109 -26.09 -14.71 29.34
C LEU A 109 -27.11 -14.23 30.39
N ALA A 110 -28.27 -13.74 29.97
CA ALA A 110 -29.32 -13.31 30.89
C ALA A 110 -29.78 -14.46 31.81
N THR A 111 -29.89 -15.67 31.26
CA THR A 111 -30.24 -16.87 32.03
C THR A 111 -29.15 -17.24 33.04
N ALA A 112 -27.87 -17.15 32.65
CA ALA A 112 -26.74 -17.42 33.53
C ALA A 112 -26.64 -16.40 34.67
N VAL A 113 -26.88 -15.12 34.37
CA VAL A 113 -26.92 -14.04 35.38
C VAL A 113 -28.04 -14.29 36.38
N ALA A 114 -29.25 -14.60 35.92
CA ALA A 114 -30.36 -14.92 36.82
C ALA A 114 -30.06 -16.14 37.73
N ALA A 115 -29.38 -17.16 37.20
CA ALA A 115 -28.95 -18.32 37.99
C ALA A 115 -27.89 -17.94 39.04
N GLN A 116 -26.97 -17.04 38.71
CA GLN A 116 -25.96 -16.52 39.63
C GLN A 116 -26.58 -15.67 40.74
N GLU A 117 -27.54 -14.81 40.42
CA GLU A 117 -28.30 -14.04 41.41
C GLU A 117 -29.06 -14.95 42.37
N LYS A 118 -29.71 -16.00 41.84
CA LYS A 118 -30.40 -17.01 42.67
C LYS A 118 -29.43 -17.72 43.60
N ALA A 119 -28.30 -18.20 43.10
CA ALA A 119 -27.30 -18.89 43.91
C ALA A 119 -26.70 -17.97 44.99
N ALA A 120 -26.50 -16.68 44.67
CA ALA A 120 -26.03 -15.69 45.62
C ALA A 120 -27.05 -15.45 46.74
N ALA A 121 -28.34 -15.32 46.40
CA ALA A 121 -29.42 -15.17 47.36
C ALA A 121 -29.60 -16.42 48.25
N ASP A 122 -29.46 -17.61 47.68
CA ASP A 122 -29.52 -18.87 48.42
C ASP A 122 -28.37 -18.98 49.43
N LEU A 123 -27.14 -18.64 49.03
CA LEU A 123 -26.00 -18.59 49.95
C LEU A 123 -26.17 -17.53 51.03
N ALA A 124 -26.57 -16.30 50.67
CA ALA A 124 -26.76 -15.22 51.62
C ALA A 124 -27.80 -15.53 52.69
N ARG A 125 -28.83 -16.33 52.35
CA ARG A 125 -29.82 -16.82 53.32
C ARG A 125 -29.29 -17.93 54.21
N THR A 126 -28.44 -18.81 53.68
CA THR A 126 -28.03 -20.04 54.37
C THR A 126 -26.77 -19.86 55.22
N GLU A 127 -25.85 -18.99 54.81
CA GLU A 127 -24.61 -18.70 55.52
C GLU A 127 -24.80 -18.23 56.98
N PRO A 128 -25.73 -17.31 57.32
CA PRO A 128 -25.96 -16.94 58.72
C PRO A 128 -26.58 -18.07 59.56
N LEU A 129 -27.29 -19.02 58.93
CA LEU A 129 -27.92 -20.15 59.63
C LEU A 129 -26.88 -21.12 60.19
N LEU A 130 -25.66 -21.14 59.64
CA LEU A 130 -24.56 -21.94 60.15
C LEU A 130 -24.07 -21.45 61.52
N ALA A 131 -24.15 -20.14 61.78
CA ALA A 131 -23.72 -19.56 63.05
C ALA A 131 -24.65 -19.93 64.22
N ILE A 132 -25.89 -20.33 63.92
CA ILE A 132 -26.89 -20.79 64.90
C ILE A 132 -27.10 -22.30 64.84
N ASP A 133 -26.19 -23.04 64.20
CA ASP A 133 -26.23 -24.50 64.00
C ASP A 133 -27.55 -25.02 63.38
N ALA A 134 -28.29 -24.17 62.64
CA ALA A 134 -29.55 -24.53 62.00
C ALA A 134 -29.37 -25.24 60.65
N VAL A 135 -28.15 -25.24 60.10
CA VAL A 135 -27.77 -25.95 58.87
C VAL A 135 -26.39 -26.57 59.01
N SER A 136 -26.11 -27.60 58.23
CA SER A 136 -24.79 -28.25 58.23
C SER A 136 -23.75 -27.42 57.46
N ARG A 137 -22.46 -27.55 57.83
CA ARG A 137 -21.35 -26.94 57.07
C ARG A 137 -21.31 -27.42 55.62
N GLN A 138 -21.55 -28.71 55.39
CA GLN A 138 -21.61 -29.31 54.06
C GLN A 138 -22.63 -28.62 53.17
N GLU A 139 -23.77 -28.23 53.72
CA GLU A 139 -24.83 -27.56 52.98
C GLU A 139 -24.45 -26.13 52.59
N VAL A 140 -23.88 -25.34 53.50
CA VAL A 140 -23.32 -24.02 53.15
C VAL A 140 -22.23 -24.13 52.09
N ASP A 141 -21.33 -25.11 52.21
CA ASP A 141 -20.26 -25.33 51.22
C ASP A 141 -20.80 -25.76 49.86
N ALA A 142 -21.94 -26.48 49.82
CA ALA A 142 -22.65 -26.77 48.59
C ALA A 142 -23.19 -25.49 47.94
N TYR A 143 -23.83 -24.58 48.70
CA TYR A 143 -24.29 -23.29 48.18
C TYR A 143 -23.14 -22.38 47.71
N ARG A 144 -22.01 -22.35 48.44
CA ARG A 144 -20.80 -21.63 48.01
C ARG A 144 -20.27 -22.16 46.69
N THR A 145 -20.28 -23.48 46.51
CA THR A 145 -19.82 -24.11 45.28
C THR A 145 -20.80 -23.85 44.13
N ALA A 146 -22.11 -23.88 44.39
CA ALA A 146 -23.13 -23.51 43.43
C ALA A 146 -22.98 -22.06 42.94
N LEU A 147 -22.71 -21.11 43.84
CA LEU A 147 -22.43 -19.72 43.47
C LEU A 147 -21.18 -19.60 42.60
N ARG A 148 -20.08 -20.28 42.96
CA ARG A 148 -18.85 -20.28 42.13
C ARG A 148 -19.08 -20.87 40.75
N GLN A 149 -19.87 -21.93 40.65
CA GLN A 149 -20.24 -22.52 39.37
C GLN A 149 -21.11 -21.57 38.55
N ALA A 150 -22.08 -20.90 39.16
CA ALA A 150 -22.93 -19.93 38.48
C ALA A 150 -22.13 -18.71 37.97
N LEU A 151 -21.17 -18.21 38.77
CA LEU A 151 -20.23 -17.18 38.32
C LEU A 151 -19.40 -17.62 37.12
N ALA A 152 -18.87 -18.85 37.14
CA ALA A 152 -18.14 -19.41 36.00
C ALA A 152 -19.02 -19.50 34.74
N ASN A 153 -20.30 -19.88 34.91
CA ASN A 153 -21.26 -19.93 33.82
C ASN A 153 -21.56 -18.54 33.24
N VAL A 154 -21.65 -17.50 34.08
CA VAL A 154 -21.79 -16.11 33.60
C VAL A 154 -20.58 -15.72 32.76
N THR A 155 -19.35 -15.98 33.24
CA THR A 155 -18.13 -15.67 32.49
C THR A 155 -18.07 -16.43 31.16
N ALA A 156 -18.48 -17.69 31.14
CA ALA A 156 -18.55 -18.48 29.92
C ALA A 156 -19.58 -17.90 28.93
N ALA A 157 -20.78 -17.55 29.40
CA ALA A 157 -21.82 -16.96 28.57
C ALA A 157 -21.41 -15.57 28.04
N GLN A 158 -20.69 -14.76 28.82
CA GLN A 158 -20.10 -13.51 28.35
C GLN A 158 -19.10 -13.74 27.21
N ALA A 159 -18.24 -14.75 27.34
CA ALA A 159 -17.30 -15.10 26.27
C ALA A 159 -18.03 -15.56 24.99
N HIS A 160 -19.16 -16.27 25.13
CA HIS A 160 -20.00 -16.64 23.98
C HIS A 160 -20.61 -15.41 23.29
N VAL A 161 -21.09 -14.42 24.04
CA VAL A 161 -21.59 -13.15 23.47
C VAL A 161 -20.49 -12.40 22.72
N GLU A 162 -19.30 -12.28 23.30
CA GLU A 162 -18.19 -11.58 22.63
C GLU A 162 -17.70 -12.33 21.38
N SER A 163 -17.72 -13.66 21.41
CA SER A 163 -17.44 -14.46 20.21
C SER A 163 -18.49 -14.25 19.12
N ALA A 164 -19.77 -14.18 19.49
CA ALA A 164 -20.85 -13.90 18.53
C ALA A 164 -20.75 -12.49 17.95
N ARG A 165 -20.33 -11.49 18.75
CA ARG A 165 -20.10 -10.11 18.30
C ARG A 165 -18.89 -9.98 17.37
N THR A 166 -17.80 -10.71 17.62
CA THR A 166 -16.59 -10.67 16.79
C THR A 166 -16.80 -11.29 15.41
N ASN A 167 -17.80 -12.18 15.27
CA ASN A 167 -18.15 -12.81 14.01
C ASN A 167 -19.07 -11.93 13.12
N GLN A 168 -19.38 -10.69 13.51
CA GLN A 168 -19.96 -9.64 12.64
C GLN A 168 -18.87 -8.92 11.85
#